data_AF-A0A2N5VAY9-F1
#
_entry.id   AF-A0A2N5VAY9-F1
#
_cell.length_a   1.000
_cell.length_b   1.000
_cell.length_c   1.000
_cell.angle_alpha   90.00
_cell.angle_beta   90.00
_cell.angle_gamma   90.00
#
_symmetry.space_group_name_H-M   'P 1'
#
loop_
_entity.id
_entity.type
_entity.pdbx_description
1 polymer ?
#
loop_
_entity_poly.entity_id
_entity_poly.type
_entity_poly.pdbx_seq_one_letter_code
_entity_poly.pdbx_strand_id
1 'polypeptide(L)'
;MQQKRQAAKAKLSCNLTPEVADILAKHLMRQATPHNLRLLESVCGGEFFPGQIEAINDSITSWMNGDYFLGVLLSRMEHEDFIESEKISHANTQAKQELAELARKEKADQKVLEREIAKKKKQAAMEEAAAVKKAAKDHVAEKKKKQAQEAAEAKSVERAQTALRIAQAE
;
A
#
# COMPACT_ATOMS: atom_id res chain seq x y z
N MET A 1 -69.89 17.44 56.19
CA MET A 1 -68.53 18.00 56.33
C MET A 1 -67.54 17.03 55.70
N GLN A 2 -67.30 17.14 54.39
CA GLN A 2 -66.33 16.29 53.67
C GLN A 2 -64.93 16.88 53.84
N GLN A 3 -64.05 16.19 54.58
CA GLN A 3 -62.63 16.53 54.66
C GLN A 3 -61.96 16.20 53.32
N LYS A 4 -61.65 17.23 52.54
CA LYS A 4 -60.76 17.12 51.37
C LYS A 4 -59.35 16.77 51.88
N ARG A 5 -58.94 15.51 51.73
CA ARG A 5 -57.53 15.10 51.87
C ARG A 5 -56.75 15.68 50.70
N GLN A 6 -56.10 16.82 50.90
CA GLN A 6 -55.05 17.29 50.00
C GLN A 6 -53.83 16.41 50.23
N ALA A 7 -53.64 15.39 49.39
CA ALA A 7 -52.37 14.67 49.33
C ALA A 7 -51.30 15.65 48.81
N ALA A 8 -50.37 16.02 49.69
CA ALA A 8 -49.17 16.72 49.27
C ALA A 8 -48.46 15.84 48.24
N LYS A 9 -48.42 16.29 46.97
CA LYS A 9 -47.58 15.67 45.96
C LYS A 9 -46.13 15.96 46.35
N ALA A 10 -45.56 15.11 47.21
CA ALA A 10 -44.13 15.07 47.42
C ALA A 10 -43.51 14.86 46.04
N LYS A 11 -42.78 15.87 45.54
CA LYS A 11 -41.98 15.71 44.34
C LYS A 11 -40.95 14.64 44.68
N LEU A 12 -41.16 13.42 44.18
CA LEU A 12 -40.11 12.41 44.14
C LEU A 12 -39.03 12.94 43.19
N SER A 13 -38.06 13.67 43.74
CA SER A 13 -36.85 14.03 43.01
C SER A 13 -35.96 12.79 42.98
N CYS A 14 -35.90 12.12 41.83
CA CYS A 14 -34.85 11.14 41.57
C CYS A 14 -33.51 11.89 41.43
N ASN A 15 -32.77 12.02 42.53
CA ASN A 15 -31.43 12.61 42.54
C ASN A 15 -30.39 11.57 42.08
N LEU A 16 -30.55 11.07 40.85
CA LEU A 16 -29.55 10.19 40.24
C LEU A 16 -28.35 11.05 39.83
N THR A 17 -27.15 10.68 40.28
CA THR A 17 -25.93 11.32 39.79
C THR A 17 -25.72 10.99 38.31
N PRO A 18 -25.06 11.85 37.52
CA PRO A 18 -24.79 11.57 36.11
C PRO A 18 -24.05 10.25 35.86
N GLU A 19 -23.14 9.88 36.77
CA GLU A 19 -22.41 8.61 36.73
C GLU A 19 -23.35 7.40 36.87
N VAL A 20 -24.28 7.49 37.82
CA VAL A 20 -25.28 6.45 38.04
C VAL A 20 -26.24 6.33 36.85
N ALA A 21 -26.65 7.46 36.26
CA ALA A 21 -27.47 7.48 35.05
C ALA A 21 -26.76 6.80 33.87
N ASP A 22 -25.45 7.01 33.70
CA ASP A 22 -24.66 6.36 32.64
C ASP A 22 -24.52 4.84 32.85
N ILE A 23 -24.30 4.40 34.09
CA ILE A 23 -24.29 2.97 34.44
C ILE A 23 -25.63 2.31 34.10
N LEU A 24 -26.75 2.95 34.48
CA LEU A 24 -28.08 2.47 34.17
C LEU A 24 -28.35 2.44 32.67
N ALA A 25 -27.98 3.48 31.93
CA ALA A 25 -28.15 3.52 30.47
C ALA A 25 -27.39 2.38 29.77
N LYS A 26 -26.15 2.09 30.19
CA LYS A 26 -25.36 0.99 29.61
C LYS A 26 -25.98 -0.39 29.88
N HIS A 27 -26.46 -0.65 31.09
CA HIS A 27 -26.94 -1.97 31.47
C HIS A 27 -28.40 -2.23 31.13
N LEU A 28 -29.24 -1.19 31.17
CA LEU A 28 -30.68 -1.32 30.85
C LEU A 28 -30.96 -1.16 29.35
N MET A 29 -30.26 -0.25 28.66
CA MET A 29 -30.58 0.09 27.26
C MET A 29 -29.68 -0.59 26.23
N ARG A 30 -28.43 -0.94 26.60
CA ARG A 30 -27.42 -1.39 25.63
C ARG A 30 -27.08 -2.88 25.72
N GLN A 31 -27.36 -3.58 26.82
CA GLN A 31 -26.79 -4.91 27.06
C GLN A 31 -27.74 -6.03 27.53
N ALA A 32 -28.99 -5.79 27.92
CA ALA A 32 -29.77 -6.87 28.55
C ALA A 32 -31.27 -6.83 28.22
N THR A 33 -31.72 -7.86 27.49
CA THR A 33 -33.05 -8.44 27.63
C THR A 33 -32.89 -9.85 28.24
N PRO A 34 -33.47 -10.14 29.41
CA PRO A 34 -34.26 -9.24 30.27
C PRO A 34 -33.39 -8.15 30.92
N HIS A 35 -33.99 -6.99 31.19
CA HIS A 35 -33.29 -5.87 31.83
C HIS A 35 -32.74 -6.28 33.21
N ASN A 36 -31.59 -5.72 33.62
CA ASN A 36 -31.00 -6.03 34.93
C ASN A 36 -31.72 -5.27 36.05
N LEU A 37 -32.87 -5.81 36.48
CA LEU A 37 -33.75 -5.20 37.48
C LEU A 37 -33.12 -5.16 38.89
N ARG A 38 -32.24 -6.11 39.22
CA ARG A 38 -31.48 -6.10 40.48
C ARG A 38 -30.51 -4.93 40.56
N LEU A 39 -29.87 -4.58 39.44
CA LEU A 39 -29.03 -3.41 39.36
C LEU A 39 -29.87 -2.13 39.52
N LEU A 40 -31.04 -2.07 38.87
CA LEU A 40 -31.96 -0.94 39.01
C LEU A 40 -32.40 -0.74 40.47
N GLU A 41 -32.80 -1.81 41.16
CA GLU A 41 -33.15 -1.77 42.60
C GLU A 41 -32.00 -1.29 43.46
N SER A 42 -30.80 -1.85 43.26
CA SER A 42 -29.60 -1.50 44.03
C SER A 42 -29.17 -0.05 43.82
N VAL A 43 -29.40 0.49 42.62
CA VAL A 43 -28.94 1.81 42.21
C VAL A 43 -29.93 2.91 42.59
N CYS A 44 -31.22 2.67 42.37
CA CYS A 44 -32.26 3.63 42.73
C CYS A 44 -32.45 3.69 44.25
N GLY A 45 -32.24 2.58 44.97
CA GLY A 45 -32.34 2.51 46.42
C GLY A 45 -33.74 2.87 46.96
N GLY A 46 -33.87 2.86 48.29
CA GLY A 46 -35.12 3.21 48.97
C GLY A 46 -36.16 2.07 49.01
N GLU A 47 -37.33 2.38 49.54
CA GLU A 47 -38.46 1.45 49.56
C GLU A 47 -39.20 1.51 48.22
N PHE A 48 -39.37 0.35 47.57
CA PHE A 48 -40.15 0.21 46.34
C PHE A 48 -41.55 -0.29 46.68
N PHE A 49 -42.55 0.20 45.95
CA PHE A 49 -43.88 -0.38 45.99
C PHE A 49 -43.88 -1.72 45.25
N PRO A 50 -44.65 -2.73 45.70
CA PRO A 50 -44.84 -3.97 44.95
C PRO A 50 -45.31 -3.67 43.53
N GLY A 51 -44.66 -4.25 42.51
CA GLY A 51 -44.99 -4.02 41.10
C GLY A 51 -44.30 -2.81 40.45
N GLN A 52 -43.58 -1.99 41.21
CA GLN A 52 -42.94 -0.77 40.67
C GLN A 52 -41.77 -1.10 39.73
N ILE A 53 -40.99 -2.12 40.05
CA ILE A 53 -39.81 -2.52 39.27
C ILE A 53 -40.25 -3.18 37.96
N GLU A 54 -41.30 -4.00 38.01
CA GLU A 54 -41.94 -4.60 36.85
C GLU A 54 -42.55 -3.53 35.94
N ALA A 55 -43.23 -2.53 36.50
CA ALA A 55 -43.77 -1.41 35.72
C ALA A 55 -42.67 -0.58 35.03
N ILE A 56 -41.51 -0.41 35.68
CA ILE A 56 -40.36 0.27 35.06
C ILE A 56 -39.76 -0.60 33.94
N ASN A 57 -39.61 -1.91 34.17
CA ASN A 57 -39.15 -2.87 33.16
C ASN A 57 -40.00 -2.78 31.89
N ASP A 58 -41.31 -2.86 32.04
CA ASP A 58 -42.25 -2.86 30.92
C ASP A 58 -42.27 -1.50 30.20
N SER A 59 -42.13 -0.41 30.95
CA SER A 59 -42.02 0.95 30.39
C SER A 59 -40.76 1.11 29.55
N ILE A 60 -39.61 0.60 30.02
CA ILE A 60 -38.34 0.63 29.28
C ILE A 60 -38.46 -0.23 28.02
N THR A 61 -38.97 -1.46 28.16
CA THR A 61 -39.17 -2.37 27.02
C THR A 61 -40.10 -1.74 25.97
N SER A 62 -41.22 -1.13 26.39
CA SER A 62 -42.15 -0.46 25.49
C SER A 62 -41.51 0.73 24.77
N TRP A 63 -40.66 1.51 25.45
CA TRP A 63 -39.95 2.63 24.83
C TRP A 63 -38.90 2.16 23.83
N MET A 64 -38.14 1.11 24.15
CA MET A 64 -37.14 0.51 23.26
C MET A 64 -37.76 -0.14 22.02
N ASN A 65 -38.99 -0.67 22.14
CA ASN A 65 -39.73 -1.19 21.00
C ASN A 65 -40.51 -0.12 20.23
N GLY A 66 -40.43 1.15 20.64
CA GLY A 66 -41.09 2.26 19.96
C GLY A 66 -40.37 2.66 18.67
N ASP A 67 -41.14 3.09 17.68
CA ASP A 67 -40.65 3.48 16.35
C ASP A 67 -39.53 4.51 16.38
N TYR A 68 -39.55 5.44 17.33
CA TYR A 68 -38.51 6.45 17.47
C TYR A 68 -37.16 5.83 17.85
N PHE A 69 -37.12 4.96 18.86
CA PHE A 69 -35.86 4.34 19.30
C PHE A 69 -35.32 3.40 18.23
N LEU A 70 -36.20 2.58 17.64
CA LEU A 70 -35.84 1.69 16.53
C LEU A 70 -35.35 2.47 15.31
N GLY A 71 -35.98 3.59 14.96
CA GLY A 71 -35.54 4.48 13.89
C GLY A 71 -34.15 5.06 14.14
N VAL A 72 -33.87 5.51 15.36
CA VAL A 72 -32.53 5.99 15.73
C VAL A 72 -31.47 4.88 15.66
N LEU A 73 -31.81 3.65 16.09
CA LEU A 73 -30.91 2.51 15.97
C LEU A 73 -30.63 2.17 14.49
N LEU A 74 -31.66 2.15 13.66
CA LEU A 74 -31.54 1.87 12.23
C LEU A 74 -30.67 2.92 11.55
N SER A 75 -30.93 4.22 11.76
CA SER A 75 -30.11 5.28 11.18
C SER A 75 -28.65 5.20 11.64
N ARG A 76 -28.39 4.82 12.90
CA ARG A 76 -27.02 4.59 13.37
C ARG A 76 -26.35 3.42 12.64
N MET A 77 -27.06 2.32 12.43
CA MET A 77 -26.53 1.19 11.66
C MET A 77 -26.24 1.60 10.22
N GLU A 78 -27.15 2.31 9.57
CA GLU A 78 -26.96 2.83 8.20
C GLU A 78 -25.73 3.76 8.10
N HIS A 79 -25.48 4.59 9.12
CA HIS A 79 -24.29 5.43 9.17
C HIS A 79 -23.00 4.63 9.34
N GLU A 80 -22.98 3.59 10.17
CA GLU A 80 -21.80 2.73 10.32
C GLU A 80 -21.52 1.94 9.04
N ASP A 81 -22.55 1.37 8.40
CA ASP A 81 -22.44 0.69 7.11
C ASP A 81 -21.91 1.63 6.02
N PHE A 82 -22.40 2.88 6.00
CA PHE A 82 -21.90 3.90 5.10
C PHE A 82 -20.41 4.19 5.33
N ILE A 83 -20.00 4.40 6.59
CA ILE A 83 -18.60 4.65 6.96
C ILE A 83 -17.71 3.46 6.54
N GLU A 84 -18.16 2.23 6.76
CA GLU A 84 -17.41 1.04 6.34
C GLU A 84 -17.28 0.96 4.82
N SER A 85 -18.37 1.24 4.09
CA SER A 85 -18.35 1.26 2.63
C SER A 85 -17.40 2.32 2.06
N GLU A 86 -17.34 3.51 2.69
CA GLU A 86 -16.41 4.57 2.30
C GLU A 86 -14.96 4.18 2.55
N LYS A 87 -14.65 3.52 3.67
CA LYS A 87 -13.30 3.01 3.95
C LYS A 87 -12.83 2.06 2.85
N ILE A 88 -13.69 1.14 2.42
CA ILE A 88 -13.39 0.19 1.35
C ILE A 88 -13.20 0.91 0.01
N SER A 89 -14.08 1.86 -0.31
CA SER A 89 -14.00 2.66 -1.54
C SER A 89 -12.70 3.47 -1.61
N HIS A 90 -12.31 4.10 -0.49
CA HIS A 90 -11.09 4.87 -0.39
C HIS A 90 -9.85 3.99 -0.55
N ALA A 91 -9.79 2.85 0.14
CA ALA A 91 -8.69 1.88 0.01
C ALA A 91 -8.54 1.37 -1.42
N ASN A 92 -9.64 1.04 -2.10
CA ASN A 92 -9.62 0.63 -3.50
C ASN A 92 -9.12 1.72 -4.44
N THR A 93 -9.49 2.98 -4.17
CA THR A 93 -9.05 4.13 -4.96
C THR A 93 -7.54 4.36 -4.79
N GLN A 94 -7.04 4.29 -3.56
CA GLN A 94 -5.61 4.37 -3.27
C GLN A 94 -4.83 3.25 -3.96
N ALA A 95 -5.26 2.00 -3.82
CA ALA A 95 -4.61 0.85 -4.47
C ALA A 95 -4.55 1.00 -6.01
N LYS A 96 -5.61 1.53 -6.63
CA LYS A 96 -5.60 1.82 -8.09
C LYS A 96 -4.59 2.91 -8.46
N GLN A 97 -4.45 3.95 -7.63
CA GLN A 97 -3.46 5.01 -7.86
C GLN A 97 -2.04 4.49 -7.72
N GLU A 98 -1.76 3.69 -6.69
CA GLU A 98 -0.45 3.07 -6.47
C GLU A 98 -0.04 2.13 -7.61
N LEU A 99 -0.97 1.29 -8.08
CA LEU A 99 -0.74 0.43 -9.25
C LEU A 99 -0.44 1.25 -10.51
N ALA A 100 -1.16 2.35 -10.72
CA ALA A 100 -0.90 3.24 -11.85
C ALA A 100 0.46 3.94 -11.74
N GLU A 101 0.90 4.29 -10.53
CA GLU A 101 2.22 4.88 -10.30
C GLU A 101 3.34 3.86 -10.50
N LEU A 102 3.19 2.63 -9.99
CA LEU A 102 4.12 1.53 -10.23
C LEU A 102 4.28 1.25 -11.72
N ALA A 103 3.17 1.14 -12.46
CA ALA A 103 3.22 0.93 -13.90
C ALA A 103 3.92 2.08 -14.66
N ARG A 104 3.82 3.32 -14.16
CA ARG A 104 4.55 4.47 -14.72
C ARG A 104 6.05 4.38 -14.44
N LYS A 105 6.44 3.99 -13.22
CA LYS A 105 7.84 3.79 -12.83
C LYS A 105 8.48 2.67 -13.65
N GLU A 106 7.82 1.51 -13.76
CA GLU A 106 8.31 0.39 -14.57
C GLU A 106 8.53 0.79 -16.05
N LYS A 107 7.60 1.55 -16.65
CA LYS A 107 7.77 2.06 -18.01
C LYS A 107 8.94 3.04 -18.14
N ALA A 108 9.20 3.84 -17.11
CA ALA A 108 10.35 4.74 -17.10
C ALA A 108 11.66 3.94 -17.00
N ASP A 109 11.72 2.95 -16.13
CA ASP A 109 12.88 2.09 -15.93
C ASP A 109 13.19 1.24 -17.18
N GLN A 110 12.17 0.70 -17.84
CA GLN A 110 12.33 0.02 -19.13
C GLN A 110 12.96 0.93 -20.18
N LYS A 111 12.49 2.18 -20.29
CA LYS A 111 13.08 3.15 -21.24
C LYS A 111 14.53 3.49 -20.92
N VAL A 112 14.90 3.54 -19.64
CA VAL A 112 16.30 3.73 -19.23
C VAL A 112 17.13 2.52 -19.63
N LEU A 113 16.65 1.31 -19.33
CA LEU A 113 17.33 0.06 -19.68
C LEU A 113 17.53 -0.08 -21.20
N GLU A 114 16.51 0.21 -22.00
CA GLU A 114 16.59 0.23 -23.46
C GLU A 114 17.65 1.22 -23.97
N ARG A 115 17.72 2.42 -23.38
CA ARG A 115 18.74 3.41 -23.71
C ARG A 115 20.14 2.94 -23.34
N GLU A 116 20.32 2.27 -22.21
CA GLU A 116 21.61 1.69 -21.84
C GLU A 116 22.04 0.57 -22.77
N ILE A 117 21.12 -0.32 -23.14
CA ILE A 117 21.38 -1.39 -24.11
C ILE A 117 21.77 -0.78 -25.47
N ALA A 118 21.06 0.26 -25.93
CA ALA A 118 21.39 0.94 -27.17
C ALA A 118 22.78 1.61 -27.12
N LYS A 119 23.14 2.24 -26.00
CA LYS A 119 24.47 2.82 -25.79
C LYS A 119 25.56 1.74 -25.83
N LYS A 120 25.38 0.63 -25.09
CA LYS A 120 26.33 -0.49 -25.08
C LYS A 120 26.51 -1.10 -26.47
N LYS A 121 25.42 -1.30 -27.22
CA LYS A 121 25.48 -1.80 -28.60
C LYS A 121 26.25 -0.85 -29.53
N LYS A 122 26.02 0.46 -29.41
CA LYS A 122 26.75 1.46 -30.21
C LYS A 122 28.24 1.48 -29.87
N GLN A 123 28.59 1.35 -28.59
CA GLN A 123 29.97 1.29 -28.15
C GLN A 123 30.68 0.03 -28.65
N ALA A 124 30.04 -1.13 -28.54
CA ALA A 124 30.56 -2.39 -29.07
C ALA A 124 30.80 -2.32 -30.59
N ALA A 125 29.86 -1.76 -31.36
CA ALA A 125 30.03 -1.58 -32.80
C ALA A 125 31.19 -0.63 -33.16
N MET A 126 31.43 0.40 -32.35
CA MET A 126 32.54 1.34 -32.54
C MET A 126 33.89 0.68 -32.22
N GLU A 127 33.96 -0.13 -31.16
CA GLU A 127 35.14 -0.91 -30.80
C GLU A 127 35.47 -1.96 -31.86
N GLU A 128 34.46 -2.67 -32.38
CA GLU A 128 34.63 -3.64 -33.46
C GLU A 128 35.15 -2.98 -34.74
N ALA A 129 34.58 -1.83 -35.13
CA ALA A 129 35.07 -1.07 -36.28
C ALA A 129 36.51 -0.57 -36.08
N ALA A 130 36.89 -0.18 -34.86
CA ALA A 130 38.26 0.20 -34.53
C ALA A 130 39.22 -0.99 -34.59
N ALA A 131 38.80 -2.16 -34.11
CA ALA A 131 39.57 -3.40 -34.16
C ALA A 131 39.81 -3.85 -35.61
N VAL A 132 38.79 -3.81 -36.47
CA VAL A 132 38.92 -4.13 -37.90
C VAL A 132 39.89 -3.16 -38.59
N LYS A 133 39.80 -1.86 -38.30
CA LYS A 133 40.72 -0.86 -38.87
C LYS A 133 42.16 -1.06 -38.42
N LYS A 134 42.37 -1.48 -37.16
CA LYS A 134 43.70 -1.82 -36.63
C LYS A 134 44.24 -3.09 -37.31
N ALA A 135 43.45 -4.15 -37.37
CA ALA A 135 43.83 -5.40 -38.04
C ALA A 135 44.19 -5.17 -39.52
N ALA A 136 43.45 -4.33 -40.23
CA ALA A 136 43.76 -3.95 -41.60
C ALA A 136 45.10 -3.22 -41.73
N LYS A 137 45.42 -2.29 -40.81
CA LYS A 137 46.73 -1.62 -40.77
C LYS A 137 47.87 -2.59 -40.49
N ASP A 138 47.68 -3.48 -39.53
CA ASP A 138 48.67 -4.49 -39.14
C ASP A 138 48.95 -5.45 -40.32
N HIS A 139 47.90 -5.86 -41.04
CA HIS A 139 48.03 -6.73 -42.22
C HIS A 139 48.77 -6.05 -43.38
N VAL A 140 48.59 -4.73 -43.56
CA VAL A 140 49.35 -3.95 -44.55
C VAL A 140 50.81 -3.79 -44.14
N ALA A 141 51.08 -3.55 -42.86
CA ALA A 141 52.43 -3.44 -42.33
C ALA A 141 53.19 -4.78 -42.46
N GLU A 142 52.53 -5.90 -42.21
CA GLU A 142 53.11 -7.24 -42.38
C GLU A 142 53.44 -7.53 -43.85
N LYS A 143 52.54 -7.20 -44.79
CA LYS A 143 52.82 -7.32 -46.23
C LYS A 143 54.03 -6.49 -46.65
N LYS A 144 54.16 -5.24 -46.15
CA LYS A 144 55.33 -4.40 -46.44
C LYS A 144 56.62 -4.97 -45.86
N LYS A 145 56.58 -5.55 -44.66
CA LYS A 145 57.74 -6.24 -44.07
C LYS A 145 58.17 -7.43 -44.93
N LYS A 146 57.24 -8.28 -45.35
CA LYS A 146 57.53 -9.43 -46.22
C LYS A 146 58.15 -8.98 -47.55
N GLN A 147 57.59 -7.96 -48.20
CA GLN A 147 58.18 -7.41 -49.43
C GLN A 147 59.59 -6.82 -49.23
N ALA A 148 59.84 -6.14 -48.11
CA ALA A 148 61.18 -5.64 -47.81
C ALA A 148 62.19 -6.77 -47.56
N GLN A 149 61.73 -7.86 -46.95
CA GLN A 149 62.54 -9.04 -46.66
C GLN A 149 62.87 -9.81 -47.95
N GLU A 150 61.88 -10.05 -48.81
CA GLU A 150 62.06 -10.64 -50.15
C GLU A 150 63.00 -9.78 -51.02
N ALA A 151 62.87 -8.45 -50.97
CA ALA A 151 63.77 -7.55 -51.71
C ALA A 151 65.22 -7.57 -51.17
N ALA A 152 65.39 -7.76 -49.87
CA ALA A 152 66.72 -7.90 -49.26
C ALA A 152 67.36 -9.26 -49.60
N GLU A 153 66.57 -10.33 -49.60
CA GLU A 153 66.99 -11.67 -50.03
C GLU A 153 67.33 -11.70 -51.53
N ALA A 154 66.52 -11.07 -52.38
CA ALA A 154 66.82 -10.96 -53.82
C ALA A 154 68.16 -10.23 -54.05
N LYS A 155 68.41 -9.14 -53.33
CA LYS A 155 69.70 -8.42 -53.40
C LYS A 155 70.87 -9.24 -52.85
N SER A 156 70.67 -10.08 -51.83
CA SER A 156 71.74 -10.93 -51.31
C SER A 156 72.07 -12.07 -52.26
N VAL A 157 71.06 -12.68 -52.88
CA VAL A 157 71.21 -13.70 -53.93
C VAL A 157 71.91 -13.12 -55.15
N GLU A 158 71.55 -11.92 -55.59
CA GLU A 158 72.20 -11.25 -56.72
C GLU A 158 73.69 -10.95 -56.42
N ARG A 159 74.01 -10.49 -55.21
CA ARG A 159 75.40 -10.32 -54.75
C ARG A 159 76.17 -11.63 -54.68
N ALA A 160 75.54 -12.70 -54.19
CA ALA A 160 76.15 -14.02 -54.14
C ALA A 160 76.43 -14.57 -55.55
N GLN A 161 75.48 -14.43 -56.48
CA GLN A 161 75.68 -14.81 -57.89
C GLN A 161 76.76 -13.98 -58.58
N THR A 162 76.85 -12.67 -58.28
CA THR A 162 77.88 -11.79 -58.81
C THR A 162 79.27 -12.19 -58.27
N ALA A 163 79.37 -12.49 -56.97
CA ALA A 163 80.61 -13.00 -56.37
C ALA A 163 81.04 -14.36 -56.94
N LEU A 164 80.08 -15.24 -57.23
CA LEU A 164 80.34 -16.56 -57.83
C LEU A 164 80.83 -16.44 -59.28
N ARG A 165 80.30 -15.47 -60.06
CA ARG A 165 80.82 -15.16 -61.40
C ARG A 165 82.23 -14.59 -61.38
N ILE A 166 82.56 -13.77 -60.38
CA ILE A 166 83.92 -13.22 -60.21
C ILE A 166 84.91 -14.34 -59.84
N ALA A 167 84.52 -15.25 -58.95
CA ALA A 167 85.35 -16.39 -58.54
C ALA A 167 85.54 -17.47 -59.63
N GLN A 168 84.71 -17.49 -60.68
CA GLN A 168 84.85 -18.38 -61.84
C GLN A 168 85.63 -17.73 -63.01
N ALA A 169 86.04 -16.46 -62.86
CA ALA A 169 86.79 -15.70 -63.86
C ALA A 169 88.28 -15.50 -63.48
N GLU A 170 88.72 -16.05 -62.35
CA GLU A 170 90.14 -16.27 -61.98
C GLU A 170 90.57 -17.71 -62.31
#